data_AF-A0A6C0B1F9-F1
#
_entry.id   AF-A0A6C0B1F9-F1
#
_cell.length_a   1.000
_cell.length_b   1.000
_cell.length_c   1.000
_cell.angle_alpha   90.00
_cell.angle_beta   90.00
_cell.angle_gamma   90.00
#
_symmetry.space_group_name_H-M   'P 1'
#
loop_
_entity.id
_entity.type
_entity.pdbx_description
1 polymer ?
#
loop_
_entity_poly.entity_id
_entity_poly.type
_entity_poly.pdbx_seq_one_letter_code
_entity_poly.pdbx_strand_id
1 'polypeptide(L)'
;MLLLESKPFLYIIYYILFATGQAFSMWGQYVTLPFKDLTYWQAFSMAIPFAWINWIFLTLAIDIGHSNNLVSPTQDTFLLIVVQFSYLLLINRFYLKKKITNSDIYAFFIILIGYTVSFFRLATPIFDTLALSY
;
A
#
# COMPACT_ATOMS: atom_id res chain seq x y z
N MET A 1 -14.53 -22.70 2.94
CA MET A 1 -14.79 -23.35 1.63
C MET A 1 -14.90 -22.25 0.57
N LEU A 2 -13.76 -21.70 0.13
CA LEU A 2 -13.64 -20.78 -1.02
C LEU A 2 -12.80 -21.49 -2.11
N LEU A 3 -13.26 -22.68 -2.51
CA LEU A 3 -12.42 -23.71 -3.13
C LEU A 3 -12.45 -23.72 -4.67
N LEU A 4 -12.86 -22.66 -5.37
CA LEU A 4 -12.97 -22.67 -6.84
C LEU A 4 -12.85 -21.28 -7.49
N GLU A 5 -12.04 -20.38 -6.94
CA GLU A 5 -11.80 -19.07 -7.55
C GLU A 5 -10.55 -19.10 -8.44
N SER A 6 -10.63 -18.55 -9.66
CA SER A 6 -9.48 -18.49 -10.56
C SER A 6 -8.36 -17.61 -9.97
N LYS A 7 -7.08 -17.97 -10.17
CA LYS A 7 -5.94 -17.16 -9.66
C LYS A 7 -6.06 -15.66 -9.97
N PRO A 8 -6.45 -15.23 -11.18
CA PRO A 8 -6.63 -13.81 -11.48
C PRO A 8 -7.70 -13.13 -10.60
N PHE A 9 -8.80 -13.82 -10.31
CA PHE A 9 -9.84 -13.30 -9.43
C PHE A 9 -9.34 -13.09 -8.01
N LEU A 10 -8.55 -14.03 -7.48
CA LEU A 10 -7.93 -13.91 -6.16
C LEU A 10 -6.97 -12.72 -6.07
N TYR A 11 -6.18 -12.45 -7.12
CA TYR A 11 -5.37 -11.24 -7.19
C TYR A 11 -6.22 -9.97 -7.15
N ILE A 12 -7.33 -9.93 -7.90
CA ILE A 12 -8.23 -8.77 -7.92
C ILE A 12 -8.79 -8.51 -6.52
N ILE A 13 -9.30 -9.55 -5.85
CA ILE A 13 -9.81 -9.41 -4.48
C ILE A 13 -8.70 -8.95 -3.53
N TYR A 14 -7.54 -9.60 -3.58
CA TYR A 14 -6.37 -9.23 -2.77
C TYR A 14 -6.05 -7.75 -2.92
N TYR A 15 -5.90 -7.24 -4.16
CA TYR A 15 -5.55 -5.85 -4.41
C TYR A 15 -6.65 -4.87 -3.98
N ILE A 16 -7.93 -5.21 -4.17
CA ILE A 16 -9.05 -4.38 -3.73
C ILE A 16 -9.08 -4.26 -2.21
N LEU A 17 -8.99 -5.39 -1.50
CA LEU A 17 -8.98 -5.41 -0.03
C LEU A 17 -7.75 -4.67 0.52
N PHE A 18 -6.58 -4.93 -0.05
CA PHE A 18 -5.34 -4.28 0.34
C PHE A 18 -5.42 -2.76 0.13
N ALA A 19 -5.83 -2.30 -1.06
CA ALA A 19 -5.99 -0.90 -1.37
C ALA A 19 -7.01 -0.23 -0.45
N THR A 20 -8.15 -0.88 -0.18
CA THR A 20 -9.18 -0.38 0.73
C THR A 20 -8.64 -0.23 2.15
N GLY A 21 -7.93 -1.25 2.66
CA GLY A 21 -7.27 -1.17 3.97
C GLY A 21 -6.30 0.02 4.05
N GLN A 22 -5.41 0.13 3.07
CA GLN A 22 -4.46 1.23 2.99
C GLN A 22 -5.13 2.61 2.86
N ALA A 23 -6.27 2.71 2.16
CA ALA A 23 -7.04 3.96 2.09
C ALA A 23 -7.50 4.41 3.47
N PHE A 24 -8.03 3.49 4.28
CA PHE A 24 -8.44 3.78 5.65
C PHE A 24 -7.24 4.08 6.57
N SER A 25 -6.13 3.35 6.43
CA SER A 25 -4.89 3.65 7.15
C SER A 25 -4.43 5.08 6.88
N MET A 26 -4.36 5.46 5.61
CA MET A 26 -3.94 6.81 5.19
C MET A 26 -4.95 7.87 5.61
N TRP A 27 -6.24 7.58 5.55
CA TRP A 27 -7.23 8.54 6.04
C TRP A 27 -7.10 8.76 7.56
N GLY A 28 -6.98 7.70 8.36
CA GLY A 28 -6.82 7.80 9.81
C GLY A 28 -5.59 8.58 10.24
N GLN A 29 -4.49 8.48 9.48
CA GLN A 29 -3.27 9.26 9.72
C GLN A 29 -3.42 10.75 9.39
N TYR A 30 -4.20 11.09 8.35
CA TYR A 30 -4.24 12.45 7.80
C TYR A 30 -5.49 13.24 8.20
N VAL A 31 -6.53 12.59 8.72
CA VAL A 31 -7.82 13.23 9.10
C VAL A 31 -7.65 14.35 10.13
N THR A 32 -6.62 14.27 10.97
CA THR A 32 -6.37 15.27 12.02
C THR A 32 -5.60 16.50 11.52
N LEU A 33 -4.96 16.42 10.34
CA LEU A 33 -4.07 17.47 9.84
C LEU A 33 -4.71 18.85 9.62
N PRO A 34 -5.99 18.98 9.24
CA PRO A 34 -6.61 20.30 9.09
C PRO A 34 -6.88 21.02 10.42
N PHE A 35 -6.89 20.30 11.55
CA PHE A 35 -7.24 20.86 12.84
C PHE A 35 -6.01 21.42 13.55
N LYS A 36 -6.11 22.67 14.03
CA LYS A 36 -4.99 23.37 14.67
C LYS A 36 -4.82 23.01 16.15
N ASP A 37 -5.94 22.75 16.83
CA ASP A 37 -5.98 22.58 18.29
C ASP A 37 -6.72 21.28 18.65
N LEU A 38 -6.08 20.13 18.38
CA LEU A 38 -6.57 18.82 18.83
C LEU A 38 -5.81 18.38 20.08
N THR A 39 -6.55 17.97 21.09
CA THR A 39 -5.97 17.19 22.19
C THR A 39 -5.59 15.79 21.68
N TYR A 40 -4.63 15.14 22.33
CA TYR A 40 -4.24 13.76 22.01
C TYR A 40 -5.43 12.81 21.99
N TRP A 41 -6.38 12.98 22.92
CA TRP A 41 -7.57 12.12 22.98
C TRP A 41 -8.52 12.32 21.80
N GLN A 42 -8.72 13.56 21.36
CA GLN A 42 -9.55 13.86 20.19
C GLN A 42 -8.90 13.31 18.92
N ALA A 43 -7.59 13.53 18.74
CA ALA A 43 -6.85 12.99 17.61
C ALA A 43 -6.90 11.45 17.57
N PHE A 44 -6.71 10.80 18.72
CA PHE A 44 -6.82 9.35 18.87
C PHE A 44 -8.24 8.85 18.52
N SER A 45 -9.26 9.49 19.07
CA SER A 45 -10.67 9.12 18.83
C SER A 45 -11.08 9.30 17.37
N MET A 46 -10.47 10.25 16.65
CA MET A 46 -10.67 10.40 15.20
C MET A 46 -9.94 9.32 14.40
N ALA A 47 -8.75 8.90 14.82
CA ALA A 47 -7.95 7.90 14.09
C ALA A 47 -8.43 6.45 14.31
N ILE A 48 -8.91 6.12 15.52
CA ILE A 48 -9.21 4.74 15.91
C ILE A 48 -10.24 4.03 15.01
N PRO A 49 -11.34 4.64 14.53
CA PRO A 49 -12.31 3.93 13.69
C PRO A 49 -11.68 3.49 12.37
N PHE A 50 -10.80 4.32 11.80
CA PHE A 50 -10.08 4.01 10.57
C PHE A 50 -9.04 2.90 10.76
N ALA A 51 -8.37 2.87 11.92
CA ALA A 51 -7.44 1.79 12.27
C ALA A 51 -8.16 0.43 12.34
N TRP A 52 -9.35 0.38 12.94
CA TRP A 52 -10.18 -0.82 13.00
C TRP A 52 -10.60 -1.31 11.61
N ILE A 53 -11.10 -0.41 10.76
CA ILE A 53 -11.51 -0.77 9.40
C ILE A 53 -10.29 -1.24 8.59
N ASN A 54 -9.18 -0.51 8.62
CA ASN A 54 -7.93 -0.92 7.98
C ASN A 54 -7.53 -2.34 8.42
N TRP A 55 -7.57 -2.63 9.73
CA TRP A 55 -7.19 -3.93 10.25
C TRP A 55 -8.06 -5.06 9.69
N ILE A 56 -9.37 -4.88 9.59
CA ILE A 56 -10.28 -5.88 9.00
C ILE A 56 -9.90 -6.16 7.55
N PHE A 57 -9.82 -5.13 6.71
CA PHE A 57 -9.53 -5.28 5.28
C PHE A 57 -8.14 -5.84 5.01
N LEU A 58 -7.13 -5.36 5.74
CA LEU A 58 -5.75 -5.82 5.57
C LEU A 58 -5.57 -7.26 6.05
N THR A 59 -6.24 -7.66 7.13
CA THR A 59 -6.21 -9.06 7.61
C THR A 59 -6.80 -10.00 6.56
N LEU A 60 -7.94 -9.64 5.96
CA LEU A 60 -8.53 -10.43 4.88
C LEU A 60 -7.64 -10.49 3.63
N ALA A 61 -7.01 -9.37 3.25
CA ALA A 61 -6.07 -9.34 2.13
C ALA A 61 -4.87 -10.27 2.37
N ILE A 62 -4.25 -10.19 3.55
CA ILE A 62 -3.09 -11.01 3.92
C ILE A 62 -3.48 -12.49 3.96
N ASP A 63 -4.64 -12.83 4.54
CA ASP A 63 -5.12 -14.21 4.61
C ASP A 63 -5.28 -14.82 3.21
N ILE A 64 -5.89 -14.09 2.28
CA ILE A 64 -6.03 -14.50 0.87
C ILE A 64 -4.67 -14.60 0.19
N GLY A 65 -3.80 -13.61 0.37
CA GLY A 65 -2.47 -13.54 -0.22
C GLY A 65 -1.58 -14.71 0.20
N HIS A 66 -1.52 -15.00 1.50
CA HIS A 66 -0.74 -16.09 2.08
C HIS A 66 -1.32 -17.46 1.74
N SER A 67 -2.64 -17.66 1.92
CA SER A 67 -3.29 -18.95 1.68
C SER A 67 -3.19 -19.41 0.23
N ASN A 68 -3.00 -18.48 -0.72
CA ASN A 68 -2.91 -18.77 -2.15
C ASN A 68 -1.53 -18.48 -2.77
N ASN A 69 -0.53 -18.15 -1.95
CA ASN A 69 0.83 -17.78 -2.39
C ASN A 69 0.84 -16.75 -3.55
N LEU A 70 0.03 -15.69 -3.42
CA LEU A 70 -0.11 -14.67 -4.47
C LEU A 70 1.10 -13.73 -4.54
N VAL A 71 1.66 -13.39 -3.38
CA VAL A 71 2.69 -12.36 -3.24
C VAL A 71 3.64 -12.75 -2.10
N SER A 72 4.90 -12.34 -2.22
CA SER A 72 5.89 -12.50 -1.17
C SER A 72 5.81 -11.35 -0.14
N PRO A 73 6.27 -11.57 1.11
CA PRO A 73 6.26 -10.52 2.14
C PRO A 73 6.97 -9.22 1.72
N THR A 74 8.03 -9.34 0.91
CA THR A 74 8.74 -8.19 0.36
C THR A 74 7.90 -7.44 -0.68
N GLN A 75 7.22 -8.16 -1.58
CA GLN A 75 6.31 -7.56 -2.56
C GLN A 75 5.14 -6.85 -1.89
N ASP A 76 4.58 -7.42 -0.80
CA ASP A 76 3.56 -6.77 0.03
C ASP A 76 4.04 -5.43 0.59
N THR A 77 5.26 -5.40 1.10
CA THR A 77 5.86 -4.19 1.66
C THR A 77 6.04 -3.10 0.59
N PHE A 78 6.50 -3.46 -0.61
CA PHE A 78 6.61 -2.49 -1.70
C PHE A 78 5.24 -2.02 -2.19
N LEU A 79 4.27 -2.92 -2.28
CA LEU A 79 2.89 -2.57 -2.64
C LEU A 79 2.31 -1.58 -1.63
N LEU A 80 2.53 -1.80 -0.33
CA LEU A 80 2.15 -0.87 0.73
C LEU A 80 2.70 0.53 0.45
N ILE A 81 3.99 0.66 0.15
CA ILE A 81 4.63 1.94 -0.14
C ILE A 81 3.98 2.63 -1.35
N VAL A 82 3.81 1.91 -2.47
CA VAL A 82 3.21 2.45 -3.70
C VAL A 82 1.79 2.94 -3.45
N VAL A 83 0.97 2.10 -2.78
CA VAL A 83 -0.44 2.39 -2.52
C VAL A 83 -0.59 3.55 -1.53
N GLN A 84 0.17 3.55 -0.43
CA GLN A 84 0.15 4.64 0.54
C GLN A 84 0.61 5.97 -0.09
N PHE A 85 1.67 5.96 -0.90
CA PHE A 85 2.13 7.17 -1.59
C PHE A 85 1.07 7.68 -2.58
N SER A 86 0.37 6.77 -3.28
CA SER A 86 -0.74 7.14 -4.16
C SER A 86 -1.85 7.87 -3.38
N TYR A 87 -2.24 7.33 -2.23
CA TYR A 87 -3.25 7.97 -1.36
C TYR A 87 -2.76 9.29 -0.78
N LEU A 88 -1.47 9.40 -0.41
CA LEU A 88 -0.88 10.65 0.05
C LEU A 88 -1.05 11.75 -0.99
N LEU A 89 -0.79 11.48 -2.27
CA LEU A 89 -0.99 12.45 -3.34
C LEU A 89 -2.46 12.87 -3.46
N LEU A 90 -3.38 11.91 -3.42
CA LEU A 90 -4.82 12.17 -3.48
C LEU A 90 -5.30 13.01 -2.29
N ILE A 91 -4.91 12.65 -1.07
CA ILE A 91 -5.24 13.38 0.17
C ILE A 91 -4.68 14.80 0.10
N ASN A 92 -3.41 14.97 -0.29
CA ASN A 92 -2.80 16.28 -0.42
C ASN A 92 -3.57 17.18 -1.38
N ARG A 93 -3.96 16.65 -2.55
CA ARG A 93 -4.69 17.42 -3.57
C ARG A 93 -6.12 17.73 -3.18
N PHE A 94 -6.88 16.72 -2.76
CA PHE A 94 -8.33 16.82 -2.61
C PHE A 94 -8.76 17.19 -1.20
N TYR A 95 -8.10 16.64 -0.18
CA TYR A 95 -8.45 16.88 1.22
C TYR A 95 -7.74 18.10 1.80
N LEU A 96 -6.40 18.15 1.69
CA LEU A 96 -5.61 19.27 2.21
C LEU A 96 -5.51 20.46 1.27
N LYS A 97 -6.02 20.33 0.03
CA LYS A 97 -6.02 21.37 -1.02
C LYS A 97 -4.62 21.94 -1.30
N LYS A 98 -3.57 21.15 -1.10
CA LYS A 98 -2.18 21.48 -1.39
C LYS A 98 -1.88 21.23 -2.88
N LYS A 99 -0.93 21.98 -3.43
CA LYS A 99 -0.43 21.73 -4.79
C LYS A 99 0.51 20.53 -4.76
N ILE A 100 0.28 19.57 -5.66
CA ILE A 100 1.25 18.51 -5.95
C ILE A 100 2.33 19.13 -6.82
N THR A 101 3.59 18.99 -6.43
CA THR A 101 4.73 19.48 -7.18
C THR A 101 5.16 18.46 -8.23
N ASN A 102 5.89 18.91 -9.26
CA ASN A 102 6.47 17.99 -10.24
C ASN A 102 7.43 17.00 -9.58
N SER A 103 8.15 17.43 -8.53
CA SER A 103 9.04 16.55 -7.76
C SER A 103 8.29 15.39 -7.11
N ASP A 104 7.08 15.63 -6.58
CA ASP A 104 6.25 14.58 -5.99
C ASP A 104 5.83 13.53 -7.03
N ILE A 105 5.56 13.98 -8.26
CA ILE A 105 5.20 13.12 -9.39
C ILE A 105 6.41 12.27 -9.81
N TYR A 106 7.59 12.87 -9.96
CA TYR A 106 8.80 12.10 -10.29
C TYR A 106 9.15 11.09 -9.20
N ALA A 107 9.01 11.45 -7.93
CA ALA A 107 9.21 10.54 -6.81
C ALA A 107 8.24 9.34 -6.88
N PHE A 108 6.96 9.59 -7.21
CA PHE A 108 5.99 8.51 -7.39
C PHE A 108 6.42 7.51 -8.47
N PHE A 109 6.87 7.99 -9.63
CA PHE A 109 7.32 7.11 -10.71
C PHE A 109 8.57 6.32 -10.35
N ILE A 110 9.51 6.89 -9.59
CA ILE A 110 10.69 6.16 -9.10
C ILE A 110 10.28 5.01 -8.19
N ILE A 111 9.35 5.25 -7.26
CA ILE A 111 8.81 4.22 -6.37
C ILE A 111 8.11 3.11 -7.18
N LEU A 112 7.33 3.49 -8.19
CA LEU A 112 6.63 2.54 -9.06
C LEU A 112 7.62 1.63 -9.80
N ILE A 113 8.69 2.18 -10.36
CA ILE A 113 9.75 1.42 -11.03
C ILE A 113 10.40 0.44 -10.04
N GLY A 114 10.72 0.90 -8.83
CA GLY A 114 11.29 0.05 -7.78
C GLY A 114 10.40 -1.15 -7.45
N TYR A 115 9.09 -0.93 -7.33
CA TYR A 115 8.13 -2.01 -7.14
C TYR A 115 8.09 -2.97 -8.33
N THR A 116 8.06 -2.49 -9.57
CA THR A 116 8.06 -3.35 -10.77
C THR A 116 9.30 -4.24 -10.82
N VAL A 117 10.48 -3.69 -10.54
CA VAL A 117 11.75 -4.46 -10.52
C VAL A 117 11.70 -5.57 -9.46
N SER A 118 11.19 -5.25 -8.26
CA SER A 118 11.01 -6.22 -7.18
C SER A 118 9.97 -7.30 -7.52
N PHE A 119 8.83 -6.89 -8.08
CA PHE A 119 7.72 -7.78 -8.38
C PHE A 119 8.10 -8.84 -9.43
N PHE A 120 8.75 -8.43 -10.51
CA PHE A 120 9.18 -9.33 -11.58
C PHE A 120 10.54 -10.00 -11.34
N ARG A 121 11.19 -9.75 -10.19
CA ARG A 121 12.54 -10.27 -9.85
C ARG A 121 13.57 -10.00 -10.94
N LEU A 122 13.49 -8.84 -11.60
CA LEU A 122 14.27 -8.54 -12.81
C LEU A 122 15.79 -8.47 -12.57
N ALA A 123 16.21 -8.19 -11.34
CA ALA A 123 17.62 -8.10 -10.98
C ALA A 123 18.28 -9.45 -10.65
N THR A 124 17.50 -10.48 -10.29
CA THR A 124 18.04 -11.78 -9.85
C THR A 124 18.95 -12.44 -10.89
N PRO A 125 18.57 -12.51 -12.19
CA PRO A 125 19.43 -13.12 -13.21
C PRO A 125 20.77 -12.40 -13.38
N ILE A 126 20.81 -11.08 -13.20
CA ILE A 126 22.03 -10.27 -13.38
C ILE A 126 23.06 -10.59 -12.29
N PHE A 127 22.60 -10.72 -11.04
CA PHE A 127 23.48 -10.98 -9.91
C PHE A 127 23.93 -12.44 -9.82
N ASP A 128 23.09 -13.40 -10.22
CA ASP A 128 23.50 -14.81 -10.28
C ASP A 128 24.60 -15.04 -11.33
N THR A 129 24.54 -14.33 -12.45
CA THR A 129 25.56 -14.41 -13.51
C THR A 129 26.90 -13.79 -13.05
N LEU A 130 26.86 -12.71 -12.26
CA LEU A 130 28.05 -12.09 -11.67
C LEU A 130 28.65 -12.94 -10.54
N ALA A 131 27.83 -13.64 -9.76
CA ALA A 131 28.29 -14.50 -8.67
C ALA A 131 29.00 -15.78 -9.16
N LEU A 132 28.66 -16.28 -10.35
CA LEU A 132 29.32 -17.42 -11.00
C LEU A 132 30.64 -17.04 -11.72
N SER A 133 30.96 -15.74 -11.80
CA SER A 133 32.20 -15.23 -12.40
C SER A 133 33.34 -14.97 -11.41
N TYR A 134 33.13 -15.31 -10.13
CA TYR A 134 34.13 -15.35 -9.07
C TYR A 134 34.30 -16.77 -8.54
#